data_AF-A0A9P7G5D0-F1
#
_entry.id   AF-A0A9P7G5D0-F1
#
_cell.length_a   1.000
_cell.length_b   1.000
_cell.length_c   1.000
_cell.angle_alpha   90.00
_cell.angle_beta   90.00
_cell.angle_gamma   90.00
#
_symmetry.space_group_name_H-M   'P 1'
#
loop_
_entity.id
_entity.type
_entity.pdbx_description
1 polymer ?
#
loop_
_entity_poly.entity_id
_entity_poly.type
_entity_poly.pdbx_seq_one_letter_code
_entity_poly.pdbx_strand_id
1 'polypeptide(L)'
;MAQSFTVPTSVKIRLCQPKSSTIDLAQRLEACGASWVTLHARTVSARRRRQGAADLPMVKAIKEALRVPVISNGNVRLWDDIPANLELTGADGVMVGETLLGNPWCALPSVPVISYLKLPCSLFAKTVPDPVDIALEYLGLCRQFPGTASLAVMQTHVRHFVEFQCARRPWFHKFRAALGSTSSTEEMEKLLRTSVEQWRGRRPRGRDDDGTQSELDVSVANEEDSAATTEGFDKELRDHDAVDTTLLLG
;
A
#
# COMPACT_ATOMS: atom_id res chain seq x y z
N MET A 1 -24.12 10.43 -21.32
CA MET A 1 -24.12 10.11 -19.86
C MET A 1 -23.70 8.67 -19.68
N ALA A 2 -23.29 8.22 -18.49
CA ALA A 2 -22.74 6.86 -18.29
C ALA A 2 -23.65 5.73 -18.83
N GLN A 3 -24.97 5.99 -18.90
CA GLN A 3 -25.98 5.14 -19.53
C GLN A 3 -25.78 4.87 -21.03
N SER A 4 -24.88 5.61 -21.72
CA SER A 4 -24.50 5.34 -23.10
C SER A 4 -23.45 4.23 -23.24
N PHE A 5 -22.92 3.71 -22.13
CA PHE A 5 -21.97 2.61 -22.09
C PHE A 5 -22.64 1.36 -21.52
N THR A 6 -22.36 0.20 -22.10
CA THR A 6 -22.81 -1.10 -21.58
C THR A 6 -21.96 -1.60 -20.41
N VAL A 7 -20.80 -0.96 -20.19
CA VAL A 7 -19.87 -1.26 -19.11
C VAL A 7 -20.08 -0.32 -17.92
N PRO A 8 -20.01 -0.81 -16.66
CA PRO A 8 -20.14 0.03 -15.47
C PRO A 8 -19.12 1.18 -15.47
N THR A 9 -19.58 2.40 -15.21
CA THR A 9 -18.72 3.58 -15.14
C THR A 9 -18.69 4.09 -13.71
N SER A 10 -17.50 4.30 -13.16
CA SER A 10 -17.33 4.80 -11.80
C SER A 10 -16.66 6.15 -11.76
N VAL A 11 -16.77 6.82 -10.62
CA VAL A 11 -16.17 8.14 -10.40
C VAL A 11 -15.35 8.14 -9.13
N LYS A 12 -14.18 8.79 -9.18
CA LYS A 12 -13.34 9.04 -8.02
C LYS A 12 -13.18 10.53 -7.81
N ILE A 13 -13.68 11.02 -6.68
CA ILE A 13 -13.69 12.44 -6.34
C ILE A 13 -12.85 12.74 -5.11
N ARG A 14 -12.63 14.04 -4.87
CA ARG A 14 -12.03 14.61 -3.66
C ARG A 14 -13.06 15.54 -3.00
N LEU A 15 -12.81 15.96 -1.78
CA LEU A 15 -13.66 16.96 -1.11
C LEU A 15 -13.69 18.26 -1.92
N CYS A 16 -14.89 18.78 -2.13
CA CYS A 16 -15.09 20.09 -2.70
C CYS A 16 -14.68 21.20 -1.73
N GLN A 17 -14.54 22.41 -2.26
CA GLN A 17 -14.45 23.64 -1.49
C GLN A 17 -15.58 24.56 -1.98
N PRO A 18 -16.61 24.83 -1.15
CA PRO A 18 -16.80 24.39 0.23
C PRO A 18 -17.11 22.88 0.36
N LYS A 19 -16.80 22.31 1.53
CA LYS A 19 -16.98 20.87 1.84
C LYS A 19 -18.42 20.39 1.64
N SER A 20 -19.39 21.24 1.95
CA SER A 20 -20.84 20.97 1.80
C SER A 20 -21.24 20.64 0.36
N SER A 21 -20.56 21.20 -0.64
CA SER A 21 -20.85 20.92 -2.06
C SER A 21 -20.49 19.50 -2.50
N THR A 22 -19.76 18.74 -1.67
CA THR A 22 -19.34 17.38 -2.04
C THR A 22 -20.54 16.43 -2.18
N ILE A 23 -21.58 16.58 -1.35
CA ILE A 23 -22.78 15.73 -1.41
C ILE A 23 -23.57 16.03 -2.69
N ASP A 24 -23.81 17.31 -2.99
CA ASP A 24 -24.49 17.74 -4.23
C ASP A 24 -23.75 17.24 -5.47
N LEU A 25 -22.42 17.35 -5.50
CA LEU A 25 -21.61 16.79 -6.59
C LEU A 25 -21.82 15.27 -6.70
N ALA A 26 -21.77 14.53 -5.59
CA ALA A 26 -21.90 13.09 -5.59
C ALA A 26 -23.28 12.64 -6.09
N GLN A 27 -24.36 13.31 -5.67
CA GLN A 27 -25.73 13.03 -6.13
C GLN A 27 -25.90 13.32 -7.62
N ARG A 28 -25.30 14.40 -8.13
CA ARG A 28 -25.29 14.69 -9.58
C ARG A 28 -24.57 13.59 -10.36
N LEU A 29 -23.46 13.07 -9.84
CA LEU A 29 -22.70 11.99 -10.49
C LEU A 29 -23.49 10.67 -10.50
N GLU A 30 -24.18 10.34 -9.40
CA GLU A 30 -25.13 9.23 -9.35
C GLU A 30 -26.26 9.41 -10.38
N ALA A 31 -26.88 10.59 -10.45
CA ALA A 31 -27.92 10.89 -11.43
C ALA A 31 -27.42 10.79 -12.88
N CYS A 32 -26.12 11.05 -13.12
CA CYS A 32 -25.48 10.84 -14.42
C CYS A 32 -25.23 9.36 -14.77
N GLY A 33 -25.55 8.44 -13.85
CA GLY A 33 -25.45 6.99 -14.03
C GLY A 33 -24.15 6.37 -13.52
N ALA A 34 -23.43 7.03 -12.59
CA ALA A 34 -22.25 6.41 -11.97
C ALA A 34 -22.65 5.13 -11.21
N SER A 35 -21.96 4.02 -11.48
CA SER A 35 -22.22 2.72 -10.85
C SER A 35 -21.70 2.64 -9.41
N TRP A 36 -20.67 3.42 -9.07
CA TRP A 36 -20.22 3.65 -7.70
C TRP A 36 -19.39 4.94 -7.60
N VAL A 37 -19.27 5.46 -6.39
CA VAL A 37 -18.52 6.69 -6.09
C VAL A 37 -17.40 6.38 -5.11
N THR A 38 -16.17 6.75 -5.45
CA THR A 38 -15.03 6.71 -4.51
C THR A 38 -14.72 8.11 -4.02
N LEU A 39 -14.77 8.36 -2.70
CA LEU A 39 -14.36 9.63 -2.12
C LEU A 39 -12.96 9.50 -1.51
N HIS A 40 -11.99 10.23 -2.07
CA HIS A 40 -10.79 10.59 -1.31
C HIS A 40 -11.14 11.76 -0.38
N ALA A 41 -11.28 11.49 0.92
CA ALA A 41 -11.78 12.46 1.90
C ALA A 41 -10.74 13.54 2.28
N ARG A 42 -10.11 14.15 1.27
CA ARG A 42 -9.20 15.30 1.36
C ARG A 42 -9.52 16.27 0.24
N THR A 43 -9.28 17.56 0.48
CA THR A 43 -9.41 18.59 -0.57
C THR A 43 -8.28 18.47 -1.60
N VAL A 44 -8.41 19.16 -2.73
CA VAL A 44 -7.33 19.27 -3.74
C VAL A 44 -6.16 20.09 -3.19
N SER A 45 -6.44 21.12 -2.38
CA SER A 45 -5.43 22.03 -1.80
C SER A 45 -4.56 21.37 -0.72
N ALA A 46 -5.00 20.26 -0.13
CA ALA A 46 -4.21 19.42 0.80
C ALA A 46 -3.09 18.64 0.08
N ARG A 47 -2.48 19.23 -0.96
CA ARG A 47 -1.50 18.62 -1.86
C ARG A 47 -0.15 18.35 -1.18
N ARG A 48 0.11 18.93 0.01
CA ARG A 48 1.27 18.60 0.83
C ARG A 48 1.02 17.25 1.49
N ARG A 49 1.78 16.23 1.04
CA ARG A 49 1.78 14.87 1.59
C ARG A 49 1.68 14.94 3.11
N ARG A 50 0.69 14.27 3.68
CA ARG A 50 0.50 14.04 5.13
C ARG A 50 -0.03 15.20 5.99
N GLN A 51 -0.36 16.38 5.44
CA GLN A 51 -1.03 17.42 6.24
C GLN A 51 -2.56 17.27 6.16
N GLY A 52 -3.13 16.65 7.19
CA GLY A 52 -4.58 16.53 7.42
C GLY A 52 -5.09 15.09 7.39
N ALA A 53 -5.72 14.68 8.49
CA ALA A 53 -6.50 13.45 8.55
C ALA A 53 -7.58 13.46 7.45
N ALA A 54 -7.84 12.30 6.84
CA ALA A 54 -8.97 12.16 5.93
C ALA A 54 -10.27 12.43 6.70
N ASP A 55 -11.16 13.22 6.12
CA ASP A 55 -12.45 13.60 6.71
C ASP A 55 -13.48 12.48 6.51
N LEU A 56 -13.25 11.35 7.21
CA LEU A 56 -14.09 10.17 7.14
C LEU A 56 -15.58 10.42 7.45
N PRO A 57 -15.96 11.39 8.33
CA PRO A 57 -17.37 11.78 8.48
C PRO A 57 -18.06 12.19 7.17
N MET A 58 -17.33 12.75 6.19
CA MET A 58 -17.93 13.02 4.87
C MET A 58 -18.19 11.78 4.04
N VAL A 59 -17.37 10.74 4.19
CA VAL A 59 -17.63 9.47 3.52
C VAL A 59 -18.96 8.92 4.03
N LYS A 60 -19.19 8.96 5.35
CA LYS A 60 -20.47 8.60 5.96
C LYS A 60 -21.63 9.41 5.41
N ALA A 61 -21.50 10.74 5.39
CA ALA A 61 -22.55 11.62 4.87
C ALA A 61 -22.89 11.35 3.39
N ILE A 62 -21.90 11.04 2.55
CA ILE A 62 -22.14 10.63 1.16
C ILE A 62 -22.78 9.25 1.09
N LYS A 63 -22.32 8.30 1.90
CA LYS A 63 -22.88 6.94 1.96
C LYS A 63 -24.37 6.95 2.34
N GLU A 64 -24.77 7.83 3.25
CA GLU A 64 -26.17 8.03 3.65
C GLU A 64 -27.00 8.72 2.56
N ALA A 65 -26.38 9.54 1.71
CA ALA A 65 -27.06 10.35 0.70
C ALA A 65 -27.22 9.68 -0.67
N LEU A 66 -26.42 8.65 -0.98
CA LEU A 66 -26.43 7.93 -2.26
C LEU A 66 -27.07 6.55 -2.14
N ARG A 67 -27.58 6.04 -3.26
CA ARG A 67 -28.10 4.66 -3.39
C ARG A 67 -27.07 3.71 -4.01
N VAL A 68 -26.14 4.25 -4.79
CA VAL A 68 -25.01 3.48 -5.36
C VAL A 68 -23.92 3.21 -4.31
N PRO A 69 -23.09 2.17 -4.50
CA PRO A 69 -21.99 1.89 -3.59
C PRO A 69 -21.01 3.06 -3.44
N VAL A 70 -20.51 3.25 -2.22
CA VAL A 70 -19.53 4.27 -1.86
C VAL A 70 -18.26 3.61 -1.36
N ILE A 71 -17.14 4.00 -1.95
CA ILE A 71 -15.80 3.50 -1.60
C ILE A 71 -15.03 4.60 -0.87
N SER A 72 -14.58 4.29 0.33
CA SER A 72 -13.75 5.18 1.15
C SER A 72 -12.31 5.18 0.67
N ASN A 73 -11.66 6.34 0.55
CA ASN A 73 -10.24 6.45 0.24
C ASN A 73 -9.55 7.46 1.18
N GLY A 74 -8.52 7.00 1.89
CA GLY A 74 -7.72 7.81 2.80
C GLY A 74 -7.62 7.20 4.20
N ASN A 75 -6.51 7.48 4.88
CA ASN A 75 -6.23 7.01 6.26
C ASN A 75 -6.33 5.49 6.47
N VAL A 76 -5.94 4.69 5.47
CA VAL A 76 -5.78 3.24 5.61
C VAL A 76 -4.33 2.90 5.29
N ARG A 77 -3.58 2.52 6.32
CA ARG A 77 -2.14 2.24 6.25
C ARG A 77 -1.80 0.81 6.65
N LEU A 78 -2.58 0.25 7.56
CA LEU A 78 -2.46 -1.10 8.09
C LEU A 78 -3.74 -1.89 7.82
N TRP A 79 -3.66 -3.22 8.00
CA TRP A 79 -4.83 -4.09 7.93
C TRP A 79 -5.95 -3.63 8.87
N ASP A 80 -5.58 -3.33 10.11
CA ASP A 80 -6.53 -2.95 11.17
C ASP A 80 -7.22 -1.61 10.93
N ASP A 81 -6.67 -0.76 10.04
CA ASP A 81 -7.33 0.49 9.66
C ASP A 81 -8.55 0.25 8.76
N ILE A 82 -8.62 -0.88 8.06
CA ILE A 82 -9.73 -1.22 7.17
C ILE A 82 -11.04 -1.40 7.94
N PRO A 83 -11.14 -2.30 8.95
CA PRO A 83 -12.39 -2.45 9.72
C PRO A 83 -12.77 -1.17 10.44
N ALA A 84 -11.81 -0.45 11.02
CA ALA A 84 -12.08 0.84 11.68
C ALA A 84 -12.65 1.90 10.71
N ASN A 85 -12.13 1.96 9.48
CA ASN A 85 -12.64 2.85 8.44
C ASN A 85 -14.07 2.48 8.03
N LEU A 86 -14.34 1.20 7.81
CA LEU A 86 -15.66 0.70 7.41
C LEU A 86 -16.69 0.92 8.53
N GLU A 87 -16.33 0.65 9.78
CA GLU A 87 -17.20 0.88 10.94
C GLU A 87 -17.56 2.36 11.10
N LEU A 88 -16.58 3.26 10.94
CA LEU A 88 -16.81 4.70 11.07
C LEU A 88 -17.65 5.27 9.93
N THR A 89 -17.43 4.79 8.70
CA THR A 89 -17.99 5.40 7.48
C THR A 89 -19.25 4.71 6.97
N GLY A 90 -19.46 3.43 7.27
CA GLY A 90 -20.48 2.60 6.64
C GLY A 90 -20.27 2.38 5.14
N ALA A 91 -19.09 2.72 4.60
CA ALA A 91 -18.78 2.54 3.18
C ALA A 91 -18.85 1.07 2.75
N ASP A 92 -19.13 0.82 1.47
CA ASP A 92 -19.24 -0.54 0.91
C ASP A 92 -17.86 -1.14 0.59
N GLY A 93 -16.80 -0.34 0.67
CA GLY A 93 -15.43 -0.78 0.45
C GLY A 93 -14.41 0.31 0.73
N VAL A 94 -13.14 -0.10 0.70
CA VAL A 94 -11.99 0.78 0.92
C VAL A 94 -11.07 0.70 -0.30
N MET A 95 -10.60 1.85 -0.75
CA MET A 95 -9.53 1.97 -1.73
C MET A 95 -8.25 2.41 -1.02
N VAL A 96 -7.18 1.62 -1.18
CA VAL A 96 -5.85 1.88 -0.63
C VAL A 96 -4.91 2.30 -1.75
N GLY A 97 -3.97 3.19 -1.46
CA GLY A 97 -3.04 3.74 -2.45
C GLY A 97 -1.59 3.66 -1.99
N GLU A 98 -1.12 4.68 -1.28
CA GLU A 98 0.30 4.89 -0.96
C GLU A 98 0.98 3.70 -0.27
N THR A 99 0.31 3.05 0.67
CA THR A 99 0.87 1.91 1.42
C THR A 99 1.05 0.65 0.56
N LEU A 100 0.27 0.50 -0.51
CA LEU A 100 0.44 -0.60 -1.47
C LEU A 100 1.76 -0.52 -2.24
N LEU A 101 2.33 0.68 -2.37
CA LEU A 101 3.63 0.84 -3.02
C LEU A 101 4.77 0.26 -2.19
N GLY A 102 4.61 0.21 -0.86
CA GLY A 102 5.62 -0.35 0.05
C GLY A 102 5.48 -1.84 0.26
N ASN A 103 4.25 -2.33 0.41
CA ASN A 103 3.94 -3.74 0.54
C ASN A 103 2.75 -4.11 -0.36
N PRO A 104 3.00 -4.51 -1.61
CA PRO A 104 1.94 -4.95 -2.53
C PRO A 104 1.49 -6.39 -2.26
N TRP A 105 2.12 -7.09 -1.30
CA TRP A 105 1.89 -8.51 -1.07
C TRP A 105 0.41 -8.80 -0.78
N CYS A 106 -0.13 -9.71 -1.57
CA CYS A 106 -1.43 -10.31 -1.40
C CYS A 106 -1.21 -11.82 -1.22
N ALA A 107 -1.41 -12.37 -0.02
CA ALA A 107 -1.54 -13.83 0.09
C ALA A 107 -2.94 -14.22 -0.42
N LEU A 108 -3.01 -14.89 -1.56
CA LEU A 108 -4.21 -15.61 -1.94
C LEU A 108 -4.32 -16.83 -1.01
N PRO A 109 -5.37 -16.97 -0.20
CA PRO A 109 -5.59 -18.22 0.52
C PRO A 109 -5.79 -19.36 -0.49
N SER A 110 -5.14 -20.50 -0.26
CA SER A 110 -5.28 -21.75 -1.01
C SER A 110 -6.67 -22.41 -0.89
N VAL A 111 -7.69 -21.67 -0.41
CA VAL A 111 -8.99 -22.18 -0.01
C VAL A 111 -10.09 -21.45 -0.81
N PRO A 112 -11.09 -22.16 -1.38
CA PRO A 112 -12.17 -21.51 -2.12
C PRO A 112 -12.96 -20.59 -1.19
N VAL A 113 -12.99 -19.30 -1.50
CA VAL A 113 -13.74 -18.31 -0.73
C VAL A 113 -15.22 -18.38 -1.13
N ILE A 114 -16.06 -19.00 -0.29
CA ILE A 114 -17.53 -19.07 -0.45
C ILE A 114 -18.26 -17.86 0.19
N SER A 115 -17.52 -16.85 0.68
CA SER A 115 -18.12 -15.67 1.30
C SER A 115 -17.51 -14.38 0.77
N TYR A 116 -18.34 -13.55 0.12
CA TYR A 116 -18.01 -12.22 -0.40
C TYR A 116 -17.41 -11.23 0.64
N LEU A 117 -17.38 -11.60 1.93
CA LEU A 117 -16.80 -10.82 3.02
C LEU A 117 -15.34 -11.18 3.37
N LYS A 118 -14.76 -12.23 2.77
CA LYS A 118 -13.34 -12.58 2.93
C LYS A 118 -12.62 -12.45 1.60
N LEU A 119 -12.42 -11.21 1.14
CA LEU A 119 -11.60 -10.95 -0.04
C LEU A 119 -10.25 -11.70 0.08
N PRO A 120 -9.88 -12.57 -0.89
CA PRO A 120 -8.57 -13.22 -0.95
C PRO A 120 -7.45 -12.23 -1.30
N CYS A 121 -7.74 -10.93 -1.38
CA CYS A 121 -6.73 -9.89 -1.40
C CYS A 121 -6.34 -9.57 0.04
N SER A 122 -5.49 -10.39 0.65
CA SER A 122 -4.80 -10.01 1.88
C SER A 122 -3.68 -9.01 1.54
N LEU A 123 -4.07 -7.86 0.98
CA LEU A 123 -3.30 -6.64 1.11
C LEU A 123 -3.09 -6.44 2.60
N PHE A 124 -1.85 -6.35 3.08
CA PHE A 124 -1.54 -6.46 4.52
C PHE A 124 -1.89 -7.83 5.12
N ALA A 125 -1.66 -8.93 4.39
CA ALA A 125 -1.37 -10.19 5.04
C ALA A 125 -0.39 -9.85 6.18
N LYS A 126 -0.61 -10.38 7.39
CA LYS A 126 0.31 -10.15 8.53
C LYS A 126 1.76 -10.61 8.26
N THR A 127 2.03 -11.05 7.04
CA THR A 127 3.32 -11.37 6.47
C THR A 127 3.87 -10.15 5.73
N VAL A 128 5.05 -9.70 6.18
CA VAL A 128 5.86 -8.73 5.46
C VAL A 128 6.93 -9.53 4.70
N PRO A 129 6.83 -9.69 3.37
CA PRO A 129 7.85 -10.40 2.60
C PRO A 129 9.18 -9.65 2.62
N ASP A 130 10.27 -10.36 2.31
CA ASP A 130 11.60 -9.76 2.22
C ASP A 130 11.61 -8.68 1.11
N PRO A 131 12.13 -7.48 1.38
CA PRO A 131 12.08 -6.38 0.42
C PRO A 131 12.93 -6.64 -0.82
N VAL A 132 13.96 -7.50 -0.73
CA VAL A 132 14.76 -7.91 -1.88
C VAL A 132 13.97 -8.90 -2.74
N ASP A 133 13.20 -9.81 -2.15
CA ASP A 133 12.41 -10.81 -2.87
C ASP A 133 11.36 -10.13 -3.75
N ILE A 134 10.54 -9.25 -3.16
CA ILE A 134 9.51 -8.51 -3.93
C ILE A 134 10.16 -7.67 -5.03
N ALA A 135 11.30 -7.01 -4.73
CA ALA A 135 11.97 -6.17 -5.71
C ALA A 135 12.48 -6.99 -6.90
N LEU A 136 13.06 -8.17 -6.64
CA LEU A 136 13.53 -9.07 -7.69
C LEU A 136 12.38 -9.65 -8.51
N GLU A 137 11.29 -10.07 -7.87
CA GLU A 137 10.07 -10.54 -8.54
C GLU A 137 9.50 -9.43 -9.44
N TYR A 138 9.38 -8.21 -8.93
CA TYR A 138 8.92 -7.04 -9.68
C TYR A 138 9.81 -6.74 -10.90
N LEU A 139 11.14 -6.80 -10.76
CA LEU A 139 12.06 -6.61 -11.88
C LEU A 139 11.94 -7.75 -12.91
N GLY A 140 11.70 -8.98 -12.45
CA GLY A 140 11.34 -10.11 -13.30
C GLY A 140 10.08 -9.84 -14.14
N LEU A 141 9.02 -9.32 -13.52
CA LEU A 141 7.78 -8.94 -14.22
C LEU A 141 8.01 -7.81 -15.22
N CYS A 142 8.79 -6.79 -14.85
CA CYS A 142 9.15 -5.69 -15.76
C CYS A 142 9.93 -6.18 -16.99
N ARG A 143 10.74 -7.24 -16.84
CA ARG A 143 11.43 -7.89 -17.95
C ARG A 143 10.47 -8.72 -18.81
N GLN A 144 9.54 -9.43 -18.18
CA GLN A 144 8.53 -10.23 -18.87
C GLN A 144 7.57 -9.36 -19.69
N PHE A 145 7.24 -8.16 -19.19
CA PHE A 145 6.32 -7.22 -19.80
C PHE A 145 7.01 -5.89 -20.14
N PRO A 146 7.86 -5.85 -21.19
CA PRO A 146 8.61 -4.65 -21.54
C PRO A 146 7.69 -3.48 -21.93
N GLY A 147 8.07 -2.26 -21.57
CA GLY A 147 7.31 -1.03 -21.86
C GLY A 147 6.22 -0.68 -20.84
N THR A 148 5.97 -1.52 -19.83
CA THR A 148 4.99 -1.26 -18.77
C THR A 148 5.44 -0.23 -17.74
N ALA A 149 6.75 -0.14 -17.49
CA ALA A 149 7.35 0.85 -16.61
C ALA A 149 8.63 1.40 -17.23
N SER A 150 8.95 2.68 -16.97
CA SER A 150 10.25 3.24 -17.29
C SER A 150 11.27 2.89 -16.20
N LEU A 151 12.56 2.99 -16.51
CA LEU A 151 13.64 2.79 -15.54
C LEU A 151 13.45 3.63 -14.25
N ALA A 152 13.06 4.90 -14.41
CA ALA A 152 12.81 5.80 -13.29
C ALA A 152 11.61 5.38 -12.42
N VAL A 153 10.58 4.78 -13.03
CA VAL A 153 9.44 4.21 -12.31
C VAL A 153 9.88 2.94 -11.57
N MET A 154 10.68 2.08 -12.20
CA MET A 154 11.22 0.88 -11.57
C MET A 154 12.08 1.23 -10.34
N GLN A 155 12.99 2.21 -10.46
CA GLN A 155 13.76 2.74 -9.32
C GLN A 155 12.85 3.26 -8.20
N THR A 156 11.75 3.92 -8.56
CA THR A 156 10.78 4.43 -7.59
C THR A 156 10.07 3.30 -6.84
N HIS A 157 9.62 2.25 -7.52
CA HIS A 157 8.99 1.09 -6.89
C HIS A 157 9.98 0.30 -6.03
N VAL A 158 11.17 -0.02 -6.55
CA VAL A 158 12.23 -0.71 -5.79
C VAL A 158 12.60 0.09 -4.54
N ARG A 159 12.68 1.43 -4.65
CA ARG A 159 12.87 2.29 -3.47
C ARG A 159 11.76 2.09 -2.45
N HIS A 160 10.49 2.10 -2.87
CA HIS A 160 9.35 1.96 -1.95
C HIS A 160 9.34 0.61 -1.23
N PHE A 161 9.65 -0.49 -1.91
CA PHE A 161 9.74 -1.82 -1.28
C PHE A 161 10.80 -1.87 -0.18
N VAL A 162 12.00 -1.32 -0.45
CA VAL A 162 13.10 -1.31 0.53
C VAL A 162 12.83 -0.27 1.63
N GLU A 163 12.30 0.91 1.30
CA GLU A 163 11.97 1.97 2.24
C GLU A 163 10.96 1.49 3.30
N PHE A 164 9.96 0.71 2.90
CA PHE A 164 8.92 0.20 3.78
C PHE A 164 9.45 -0.50 5.03
N GLN A 165 10.58 -1.22 4.92
CA GLN A 165 11.18 -1.97 6.03
C GLN A 165 12.52 -1.40 6.50
N CYS A 166 13.19 -0.62 5.66
CA CYS A 166 14.59 -0.25 5.87
C CYS A 166 14.83 1.27 5.94
N ALA A 167 13.80 2.12 5.94
CA ALA A 167 13.95 3.58 5.96
C ALA A 167 14.87 4.11 7.08
N ARG A 168 14.82 3.48 8.27
CA ARG A 168 15.61 3.86 9.46
C ARG A 168 16.99 3.19 9.52
N ARG A 169 17.33 2.32 8.56
CA ARG A 169 18.62 1.61 8.58
C ARG A 169 19.75 2.57 8.20
N PRO A 170 20.92 2.53 8.88
CA PRO A 170 22.02 3.47 8.63
C PRO A 170 22.50 3.49 7.18
N TRP A 171 22.40 2.36 6.49
CA TRP A 171 22.82 2.20 5.09
C TRP A 171 21.79 2.65 4.05
N PHE A 172 20.56 3.00 4.45
CA PHE A 172 19.47 3.30 3.51
C PHE A 172 19.77 4.48 2.58
N HIS A 173 20.49 5.50 3.06
CA HIS A 173 20.94 6.62 2.22
C HIS A 173 21.91 6.16 1.11
N LYS A 174 22.80 5.20 1.41
CA LYS A 174 23.72 4.60 0.42
C LYS A 174 22.95 3.84 -0.64
N PHE A 175 21.95 3.06 -0.22
CA PHE A 175 21.03 2.36 -1.12
C PHE A 175 20.32 3.33 -2.06
N ARG A 176 19.73 4.42 -1.54
CA ARG A 176 19.03 5.42 -2.38
C ARG A 176 19.94 6.04 -3.43
N ALA A 177 21.17 6.39 -3.04
CA ALA A 177 22.15 6.94 -3.96
C ALA A 177 22.53 5.91 -5.05
N ALA A 178 22.87 4.69 -4.64
CA ALA A 178 23.25 3.62 -5.56
C ALA A 178 22.13 3.26 -6.54
N LEU A 179 20.88 3.15 -6.05
CA LEU A 179 19.71 2.88 -6.89
C LEU A 179 19.44 4.00 -7.89
N GLY A 180 19.64 5.26 -7.51
CA GLY A 180 19.48 6.40 -8.43
C GLY A 180 20.53 6.43 -9.55
N SER A 181 21.67 5.77 -9.36
CA SER A 181 22.74 5.70 -10.35
C SER A 181 22.66 4.49 -11.29
N THR A 182 21.76 3.54 -11.07
CA THR A 182 21.62 2.37 -11.96
C THR A 182 21.02 2.77 -13.30
N SER A 183 21.55 2.21 -14.39
CA SER A 183 21.12 2.49 -15.76
C SER A 183 20.36 1.32 -16.43
N SER A 184 20.23 0.18 -15.74
CA SER A 184 19.52 -1.00 -16.23
C SER A 184 18.84 -1.79 -15.11
N THR A 185 17.94 -2.70 -15.48
CA THR A 185 17.32 -3.66 -14.57
C THR A 185 18.35 -4.62 -13.98
N GLU A 186 19.36 -5.01 -14.75
CA GLU A 186 20.43 -5.92 -14.34
C GLU A 186 21.32 -5.29 -13.26
N GLU A 187 21.60 -3.98 -13.37
CA GLU A 187 22.32 -3.23 -12.34
C GLU A 187 21.52 -3.12 -11.05
N MET A 188 20.19 -2.93 -11.12
CA MET A 188 19.32 -2.94 -9.95
C MET A 188 19.30 -4.31 -9.27
N GLU A 189 19.14 -5.39 -10.04
CA GLU A 189 19.17 -6.75 -9.50
C GLU A 189 20.51 -7.05 -8.83
N LYS A 190 21.62 -6.66 -9.47
CA LYS A 190 22.95 -6.81 -8.88
C LYS A 190 23.07 -6.05 -7.58
N LEU A 191 22.63 -4.78 -7.52
CA LEU A 191 22.63 -3.97 -6.31
C LEU A 191 21.85 -4.65 -5.18
N LEU A 192 20.66 -5.19 -5.49
CA LEU A 192 19.80 -5.89 -4.54
C LEU A 192 20.42 -7.20 -4.03
N ARG A 193 20.90 -8.06 -4.93
CA ARG A 193 21.49 -9.36 -4.58
C ARG A 193 22.84 -9.25 -3.87
N THR A 194 23.55 -8.15 -4.01
CA THR A 194 24.91 -7.98 -3.46
C THR A 194 24.96 -6.94 -2.36
N SER A 195 25.09 -5.65 -2.70
CA SER A 195 25.33 -4.58 -1.75
C SER A 195 24.23 -4.48 -0.69
N VAL A 196 22.96 -4.62 -1.08
CA VAL A 196 21.84 -4.56 -0.12
C VAL A 196 21.91 -5.74 0.85
N GLU A 197 22.14 -6.97 0.40
CA GLU A 197 22.31 -8.12 1.30
C GLU A 197 23.52 -7.94 2.24
N GLN A 198 24.65 -7.46 1.72
CA GLN A 198 25.83 -7.17 2.54
C GLN A 198 25.56 -6.12 3.60
N TRP A 199 24.88 -5.02 3.25
CA TRP A 199 24.48 -3.98 4.21
C TRP A 199 23.46 -4.47 5.24
N ARG A 200 22.69 -5.51 4.91
CA ARG A 200 21.79 -6.23 5.82
C ARG A 200 22.52 -7.28 6.67
N GLY A 201 23.83 -7.48 6.49
CA GLY A 201 24.61 -8.50 7.20
C GLY A 201 24.39 -9.93 6.68
N ARG A 202 23.85 -10.08 5.47
CA ARG A 202 23.54 -11.36 4.82
C ARG A 202 24.54 -11.65 3.71
N ARG A 203 24.64 -12.93 3.30
CA ARG A 203 25.48 -13.33 2.17
C ARG A 203 24.87 -12.85 0.85
N PRO A 204 25.68 -12.44 -0.14
CA PRO A 204 25.18 -12.16 -1.48
C PRO A 204 24.44 -13.36 -2.07
N ARG A 205 23.37 -13.09 -2.82
CA ARG A 205 22.55 -14.13 -3.46
C ARG A 205 23.14 -14.52 -4.81
N GLY A 206 23.15 -15.82 -5.10
CA GLY A 206 23.44 -16.34 -6.44
C GLY A 206 22.34 -15.99 -7.44
N ARG A 207 22.63 -16.17 -8.74
CA ARG A 207 21.59 -16.11 -9.77
C ARG A 207 20.68 -17.35 -9.75
N ASP A 208 21.18 -18.44 -9.18
CA ASP A 208 20.52 -19.76 -9.12
C ASP A 208 19.74 -20.00 -7.81
N ASP A 209 19.73 -19.03 -6.88
CA ASP A 209 18.94 -19.11 -5.63
C ASP A 209 17.43 -18.86 -5.86
N ASP A 210 17.01 -18.55 -7.09
CA ASP A 210 15.60 -18.38 -7.46
C ASP A 210 14.94 -19.77 -7.64
N GLY A 211 14.71 -20.46 -6.52
CA GLY A 211 13.78 -21.57 -6.45
C GLY A 211 14.38 -22.96 -6.35
N THR A 212 14.87 -23.33 -5.17
CA THR A 212 14.62 -24.65 -4.58
C THR A 212 14.72 -24.49 -3.06
N GLN A 213 13.62 -24.72 -2.33
CA GLN A 213 13.72 -25.02 -0.90
C GLN A 213 14.50 -26.32 -0.77
N SER A 214 15.74 -26.28 -0.28
CA SER A 214 16.35 -27.47 0.30
C SER A 214 15.91 -27.54 1.76
N GLU A 215 14.93 -28.37 2.03
CA GLU A 215 14.81 -29.00 3.35
C GLU A 215 16.16 -29.65 3.72
N LEU A 216 16.46 -29.65 5.02
CA LEU A 216 17.60 -30.26 5.73
C LEU A 216 18.79 -29.33 6.03
N ASP A 217 18.66 -28.57 7.13
CA ASP A 217 19.49 -28.86 8.30
C ASP A 217 18.82 -28.30 9.58
N VAL A 218 18.13 -29.17 10.31
CA VAL A 218 17.68 -28.89 11.68
C VAL A 218 18.82 -29.26 12.61
N SER A 219 19.57 -28.26 13.07
CA SER A 219 20.27 -28.37 14.34
C SER A 219 20.24 -27.05 15.12
N VAL A 220 19.30 -27.04 16.07
CA VAL A 220 19.32 -26.38 17.39
C VAL A 220 19.82 -24.93 17.44
N ALA A 221 18.88 -23.99 17.35
CA ALA A 221 18.99 -22.68 17.98
C ALA A 221 17.60 -22.23 18.49
N ASN A 222 17.41 -22.45 19.79
CA ASN A 222 16.48 -21.85 20.75
C ASN A 222 15.18 -21.20 20.23
N GLU A 223 14.06 -21.82 20.64
CA GLU A 223 12.76 -21.19 20.81
C GLU A 223 12.88 -19.98 21.75
N GLU A 224 12.87 -18.76 21.20
CA GLU A 224 12.46 -17.50 21.86
C GLU A 224 12.69 -16.33 20.88
N ASP A 225 11.88 -16.19 19.81
CA ASP A 225 11.70 -14.86 19.17
C ASP A 225 10.56 -14.73 18.13
N SER A 226 9.59 -15.65 18.09
CA SER A 226 8.53 -15.59 17.06
C SER A 226 7.30 -14.74 17.44
N ALA A 227 7.32 -14.01 18.56
CA ALA A 227 6.20 -13.20 19.03
C ALA A 227 6.44 -11.68 18.97
N ALA A 228 7.70 -11.23 18.78
CA ALA A 228 8.07 -9.82 18.95
C ALA A 228 8.06 -8.97 17.66
N THR A 229 7.95 -9.58 16.47
CA THR A 229 8.17 -8.86 15.20
C THR A 229 6.91 -8.19 14.64
N THR A 230 5.71 -8.73 14.88
CA THR A 230 4.46 -8.13 14.41
C THR A 230 4.00 -6.94 15.27
N GLU A 231 4.11 -7.02 16.60
CA GLU A 231 3.69 -5.92 17.48
C GLU A 231 4.62 -4.69 17.39
N GLY A 232 5.93 -4.92 17.20
CA GLY A 232 6.89 -3.85 17.00
C GLY A 232 6.66 -3.07 15.69
N PHE A 233 6.31 -3.76 14.62
CA PHE A 233 6.08 -3.17 13.30
C PHE A 233 4.82 -2.29 13.26
N ASP A 234 3.71 -2.76 13.85
CA ASP A 234 2.47 -1.99 13.94
C ASP A 234 2.62 -0.74 14.82
N LYS A 235 3.43 -0.83 15.88
CA LYS A 235 3.77 0.33 16.73
C LYS A 235 4.66 1.34 16.00
N GLU A 236 5.63 0.89 15.20
CA GLU A 236 6.53 1.77 14.45
C GLU A 236 5.85 2.60 13.35
N LEU A 237 4.81 2.04 12.70
CA LEU A 237 3.97 2.76 11.74
C LEU A 237 3.02 3.77 12.40
N ARG A 238 2.61 3.51 13.65
CA ARG A 238 1.79 4.42 14.47
C ARG A 238 2.61 5.57 15.09
N ASP A 239 3.82 5.29 15.58
CA ASP A 239 4.71 6.28 16.21
C ASP A 239 5.27 7.33 15.23
N HIS A 240 5.12 7.10 13.93
CA HIS A 240 5.48 8.08 12.89
C HIS A 240 4.62 9.37 12.95
N ASP A 241 3.53 9.38 13.74
CA ASP A 241 2.61 10.52 13.92
C ASP A 241 2.31 10.88 15.41
N ALA A 242 3.02 10.32 16.41
CA ALA A 242 2.81 10.69 17.82
C ALA A 242 3.44 12.05 18.22
N VAL A 243 4.13 12.73 17.30
CA VAL A 243 4.72 14.05 17.53
C VAL A 243 3.87 15.14 16.88
N ASP A 244 2.62 15.34 17.33
CA ASP A 244 1.90 16.63 17.28
C ASP A 244 0.47 16.57 17.86
N THR A 245 0.30 16.02 19.07
CA THR A 245 -1.02 16.05 19.76
C THR A 245 -0.97 16.59 21.19
N THR A 246 0.09 17.33 21.53
CA THR A 246 0.19 18.00 22.83
C THR A 246 0.44 19.50 22.65
N LEU A 247 -0.55 20.23 22.13
CA LEU A 247 -0.65 21.69 22.25
C LEU A 247 -2.00 22.12 21.66
N LEU A 248 -3.09 21.92 22.40
CA LEU A 248 -4.36 22.65 22.24
C LEU A 248 -5.27 22.37 23.44
N LEU A 249 -4.74 22.58 24.65
CA LEU A 249 -5.52 22.88 25.85
C LEU A 249 -4.71 23.90 26.65
N GLY A 250 -5.07 25.17 26.45
CA GLY A 250 -4.46 26.36 27.05
C GLY A 250 -5.10 27.58 26.43
#